data_AF-A0AAN8ZNG3-F1
#
_entry.id   AF-A0AAN8ZNG3-F1
#
_cell.length_a   1.000
_cell.length_b   1.000
_cell.length_c   1.000
_cell.angle_alpha   90.00
_cell.angle_beta   90.00
_cell.angle_gamma   90.00
#
_symmetry.space_group_name_H-M   'P 1'
#
loop_
_entity.id
_entity.type
_entity.pdbx_description
1 polymer ?
#
loop_
_entity_poly.entity_id
_entity_poly.type
_entity_poly.pdbx_seq_one_letter_code
_entity_poly.pdbx_strand_id
1 'polypeptide(L)'
;MGNRLFCMSKKDVNGKEIGRSKNKGKSSNRLGSGRSQQRRMPPEEELLHRHALSMAIQQCQSQSQRFEGSMSRRIGPSTSSRRLPVDPVQMPDLENIKLKKFIFIHGEGLGAWCWYKTIALLEEVGLHTIALDLMGSGIDLTDSNSVTTLADYSKPLTNYLDNLPEDEKVILVGHGFGGACISYALEHYPKKISKAIFLCATMVSHGQKPFDVFAEELGSAELFMKGSKFLIYANGKDNSPTGFMLEKQHMRGLYFNQTPAKDVALAMALMRPIPLGPIMEKMALSPENYGIGRRYFIQTLDDHALSPDVQEKLVRENPPEGVFKIKGSDHCPFLSKPQTLHKILLEIAQIP
;
A
#
# COMPACT_ATOMS: atom_id res chain seq x y z
N MET A 1 -12.40 3.94 -48.86
CA MET A 1 -12.40 2.86 -49.86
C MET A 1 -11.36 1.85 -49.40
N GLY A 2 -11.57 0.57 -49.19
CA GLY A 2 -12.70 -0.34 -49.32
C GLY A 2 -12.15 -1.73 -48.93
N ASN A 3 -12.93 -2.47 -48.16
CA ASN A 3 -12.68 -3.82 -47.62
C ASN A 3 -12.12 -4.84 -48.62
N ARG A 4 -11.56 -5.95 -48.10
CA ARG A 4 -11.97 -7.29 -48.53
C ARG A 4 -11.76 -8.38 -47.46
N LEU A 5 -12.88 -8.83 -46.92
CA LEU A 5 -13.12 -10.13 -46.31
C LEU A 5 -12.83 -11.26 -47.32
N PHE A 6 -12.42 -12.42 -46.83
CA PHE A 6 -12.70 -13.71 -47.47
C PHE A 6 -13.60 -14.54 -46.57
N CYS A 7 -14.72 -14.97 -47.14
CA CYS A 7 -15.66 -15.93 -46.58
C CYS A 7 -15.74 -17.08 -47.59
N MET A 8 -15.70 -18.34 -47.13
CA MET A 8 -16.13 -19.50 -47.91
C MET A 8 -17.00 -20.42 -47.05
N SER A 9 -17.94 -21.07 -47.72
CA SER A 9 -19.21 -21.61 -47.22
C SER A 9 -19.30 -23.13 -47.40
N LYS A 10 -20.03 -23.75 -46.46
CA LYS A 10 -20.88 -24.97 -46.49
C LYS A 10 -20.57 -26.18 -47.39
N LYS A 11 -20.75 -27.38 -46.80
CA LYS A 11 -21.70 -28.40 -47.30
C LYS A 11 -22.13 -29.40 -46.22
N ASP A 12 -23.43 -29.72 -46.26
CA ASP A 12 -24.23 -30.67 -45.47
C ASP A 12 -23.91 -32.15 -45.75
N VAL A 13 -24.34 -33.09 -44.87
CA VAL A 13 -25.18 -34.28 -45.20
C VAL A 13 -25.88 -34.83 -43.93
N ASN A 14 -27.15 -35.21 -44.13
CA ASN A 14 -28.22 -35.73 -43.27
C ASN A 14 -28.06 -37.13 -42.63
N GLY A 15 -28.94 -37.41 -41.64
CA GLY A 15 -29.61 -38.72 -41.41
C GLY A 15 -29.97 -38.96 -39.93
N LYS A 16 -31.21 -38.68 -39.44
CA LYS A 16 -32.40 -39.58 -39.31
C LYS A 16 -32.11 -40.90 -38.55
N GLU A 17 -32.89 -41.46 -37.62
CA GLU A 17 -34.28 -41.26 -37.14
C GLU A 17 -34.52 -42.06 -35.82
N ILE A 18 -35.42 -41.54 -34.98
CA ILE A 18 -36.57 -42.17 -34.27
C ILE A 18 -36.39 -43.42 -33.37
N GLY A 19 -36.91 -43.30 -32.13
CA GLY A 19 -37.41 -44.43 -31.33
C GLY A 19 -38.07 -44.02 -30.00
N ARG A 20 -39.39 -43.79 -30.00
CA ARG A 20 -40.26 -43.59 -28.82
C ARG A 20 -40.46 -44.91 -28.04
N SER A 21 -40.61 -44.87 -26.70
CA SER A 21 -41.90 -45.14 -26.01
C SER A 21 -41.79 -45.31 -24.47
N LYS A 22 -42.53 -44.43 -23.75
CA LYS A 22 -43.39 -44.60 -22.56
C LYS A 22 -43.13 -45.68 -21.47
N ASN A 23 -43.11 -45.23 -20.21
CA ASN A 23 -44.21 -45.30 -19.18
C ASN A 23 -43.86 -45.84 -17.77
N LYS A 24 -44.28 -45.06 -16.74
CA LYS A 24 -44.75 -45.42 -15.37
C LYS A 24 -43.73 -46.10 -14.42
N GLY A 25 -43.61 -45.78 -13.12
CA GLY A 25 -44.26 -44.85 -12.21
C GLY A 25 -43.82 -45.16 -10.75
N LYS A 26 -43.84 -44.13 -9.88
CA LYS A 26 -43.90 -44.12 -8.39
C LYS A 26 -42.92 -44.99 -7.56
N SER A 27 -42.12 -44.34 -6.70
CA SER A 27 -42.38 -44.28 -5.24
C SER A 27 -41.40 -43.33 -4.54
N SER A 28 -41.83 -42.86 -3.38
CA SER A 28 -41.33 -41.82 -2.48
C SER A 28 -39.93 -42.02 -1.89
N ASN A 29 -39.23 -40.92 -1.62
CA ASN A 29 -38.67 -40.66 -0.29
C ASN A 29 -38.51 -39.15 -0.03
N ARG A 30 -39.01 -38.73 1.14
CA ARG A 30 -38.86 -37.39 1.74
C ARG A 30 -37.45 -37.20 2.25
N LEU A 31 -36.91 -35.98 2.18
CA LEU A 31 -36.12 -35.32 3.23
C LEU A 31 -35.98 -33.82 2.87
N GLY A 32 -36.25 -32.96 3.86
CA GLY A 32 -36.61 -31.55 3.69
C GLY A 32 -35.45 -30.59 3.37
N SER A 33 -35.76 -29.58 2.57
CA SER A 33 -34.91 -28.41 2.32
C SER A 33 -35.25 -27.30 3.34
N GLY A 34 -34.35 -27.06 4.29
CA GLY A 34 -34.34 -25.83 5.08
C GLY A 34 -33.78 -24.68 4.25
N ARG A 35 -34.61 -23.68 3.92
CA ARG A 35 -34.19 -22.39 3.36
C ARG A 35 -33.57 -21.55 4.48
N SER A 36 -32.27 -21.25 4.42
CA SER A 36 -31.68 -20.14 5.18
C SER A 36 -31.90 -18.84 4.40
N GLN A 37 -32.74 -17.96 4.94
CA GLN A 37 -32.93 -16.59 4.44
C GLN A 37 -31.68 -15.77 4.78
N GLN A 38 -30.92 -15.35 3.76
CA GLN A 38 -29.98 -14.23 3.89
C GLN A 38 -30.78 -12.96 4.20
N ARG A 39 -30.58 -12.39 5.38
CA ARG A 39 -31.08 -11.05 5.73
C ARG A 39 -30.44 -10.04 4.77
N ARG A 40 -31.25 -9.49 3.87
CA ARG A 40 -30.92 -8.21 3.21
C ARG A 40 -31.01 -7.12 4.26
N MET A 41 -29.98 -6.28 4.33
CA MET A 41 -29.99 -5.07 5.15
C MET A 41 -31.17 -4.17 4.71
N PRO A 42 -31.91 -3.55 5.65
CA PRO A 42 -33.02 -2.67 5.29
C PRO A 42 -32.53 -1.46 4.47
N PRO A 43 -33.35 -0.96 3.53
CA PRO A 43 -33.00 0.21 2.69
C PRO A 43 -32.61 1.47 3.49
N GLU A 44 -33.07 1.58 4.74
CA GLU A 44 -32.75 2.70 5.64
C GLU A 44 -31.28 2.69 6.09
N GLU A 45 -30.65 1.52 6.27
CA GLU A 45 -29.23 1.43 6.67
C GLU A 45 -28.28 1.72 5.50
N GLU A 46 -28.67 1.36 4.27
CA GLU A 46 -27.95 1.74 3.04
C GLU A 46 -28.03 3.25 2.79
N LEU A 47 -29.18 3.87 3.07
CA LEU A 47 -29.35 5.32 3.03
C LEU A 47 -28.51 6.03 4.11
N LEU A 48 -28.47 5.51 5.34
CA LEU A 48 -27.64 6.03 6.43
C LEU A 48 -26.14 5.97 6.09
N HIS A 49 -25.67 4.89 5.46
CA HIS A 49 -24.27 4.75 5.05
C HIS A 49 -23.89 5.73 3.92
N ARG A 50 -24.75 5.90 2.90
CA ARG A 50 -24.54 6.91 1.85
C ARG A 50 -24.58 8.33 2.41
N HIS A 51 -25.45 8.57 3.39
CA HIS A 51 -25.54 9.86 4.06
C HIS A 51 -24.28 10.16 4.88
N ALA A 52 -23.76 9.18 5.62
CA ALA A 52 -22.51 9.29 6.38
C ALA A 52 -21.29 9.57 5.46
N LEU A 53 -21.19 8.87 4.33
CA LEU A 53 -20.13 9.10 3.35
C LEU A 53 -20.25 10.49 2.71
N SER A 54 -21.46 10.95 2.41
CA SER A 54 -21.70 12.29 1.86
C SER A 54 -21.37 13.40 2.86
N MET A 55 -21.66 13.18 4.16
CA MET A 55 -21.34 14.13 5.23
C MET A 55 -19.83 14.22 5.46
N ALA A 56 -19.11 13.10 5.44
CA ALA A 56 -17.65 13.09 5.52
C ALA A 56 -16.99 13.87 4.35
N ILE A 57 -17.53 13.71 3.14
CA ILE A 57 -17.06 14.44 1.95
C ILE A 57 -17.36 15.95 2.08
N GLN A 58 -18.54 16.33 2.55
CA GLN A 58 -18.90 17.74 2.77
C GLN A 58 -18.08 18.39 3.90
N GLN A 59 -17.72 17.65 4.95
CA GLN A 59 -16.89 18.16 6.04
C GLN A 59 -15.48 18.50 5.54
N CYS A 60 -14.88 17.64 4.72
CA CYS A 60 -13.60 17.91 4.04
C CYS A 60 -13.67 19.11 3.08
N GLN A 61 -14.79 19.31 2.38
CA GLN A 61 -14.98 20.47 1.50
C GLN A 61 -15.17 21.78 2.28
N SER A 62 -15.87 21.75 3.42
CA SER A 62 -16.11 22.93 4.26
C SER A 62 -14.86 23.47 4.97
N GLN A 63 -13.91 22.58 5.31
CA GLN A 63 -12.61 22.97 5.86
C GLN A 63 -11.67 23.53 4.78
N SER A 64 -11.77 23.03 3.55
CA SER A 64 -11.06 23.54 2.38
C SER A 64 -11.52 24.96 1.98
N GLN A 65 -12.83 25.24 2.04
CA GLN A 65 -13.38 26.56 1.67
C GLN A 65 -13.17 27.66 2.72
N ARG A 66 -12.84 27.33 3.98
CA ARG A 66 -12.56 28.34 5.02
C ARG A 66 -11.18 29.00 4.90
N PHE A 67 -10.32 28.57 3.98
CA PHE A 67 -8.98 29.13 3.79
C PHE A 67 -8.82 29.97 2.51
N GLU A 68 -9.86 30.13 1.68
CA GLU A 68 -9.87 31.10 0.57
C GLU A 68 -10.69 32.34 0.94
N GLY A 69 -10.10 33.25 1.72
CA GLY A 69 -10.82 34.46 2.09
C GLY A 69 -10.10 35.43 3.01
N SER A 70 -8.91 35.91 2.65
CA SER A 70 -8.50 37.27 3.08
C SER A 70 -7.39 37.84 2.21
N MET A 71 -7.75 38.78 1.35
CA MET A 71 -6.81 39.59 0.57
C MET A 71 -6.13 40.64 1.45
N SER A 72 -4.80 40.57 1.43
CA SER A 72 -3.80 41.64 1.44
C SER A 72 -4.26 43.09 1.73
N ARG A 73 -3.66 43.71 2.75
CA ARG A 73 -3.28 45.14 2.72
C ARG A 73 -1.77 45.26 2.87
N ARG A 74 -1.13 45.90 1.88
CA ARG A 74 0.29 46.31 1.91
C ARG A 74 0.48 47.48 2.87
N ILE A 75 1.51 47.42 3.71
CA ILE A 75 2.24 48.60 4.21
C ILE A 75 3.75 48.29 4.08
N GLY A 76 4.52 49.28 3.64
CA GLY A 76 5.91 49.21 3.16
C GLY A 76 7.00 48.89 4.19
N PRO A 77 8.28 49.00 3.78
CA PRO A 77 9.40 48.33 4.43
C PRO A 77 9.97 49.14 5.60
N SER A 78 10.27 48.46 6.71
CA SER A 78 11.09 48.97 7.81
C SER A 78 12.12 47.92 8.18
N THR A 79 13.37 48.37 8.24
CA THR A 79 14.62 47.64 8.40
C THR A 79 14.82 46.95 9.75
N SER A 80 15.78 46.02 9.75
CA SER A 80 16.51 45.43 10.89
C SER A 80 15.95 44.12 11.47
N SER A 81 16.24 42.99 10.79
CA SER A 81 16.24 41.68 11.43
C SER A 81 17.68 41.31 11.83
N ARG A 82 17.94 41.30 13.13
CA ARG A 82 19.13 40.65 13.70
C ARG A 82 19.03 39.17 13.36
N ARG A 83 20.02 38.65 12.63
CA ARG A 83 20.19 37.21 12.47
C ARG A 83 20.47 36.63 13.86
N LEU A 84 19.53 35.85 14.38
CA LEU A 84 19.84 34.91 15.45
C LEU A 84 20.82 33.88 14.89
N PRO A 85 21.83 33.43 15.67
CA PRO A 85 22.69 32.35 15.23
C PRO A 85 21.83 31.11 15.00
N VAL A 86 21.91 30.56 13.79
CA VAL A 86 21.42 29.21 13.55
C VAL A 86 22.42 28.31 14.24
N ASP A 87 22.00 27.59 15.30
CA ASP A 87 22.84 26.58 15.91
C ASP A 87 23.32 25.61 14.82
N PRO A 88 24.62 25.32 14.71
CA PRO A 88 25.09 24.35 13.75
C PRO A 88 24.37 23.04 14.03
N VAL A 89 23.68 22.50 13.03
CA VAL A 89 23.08 21.17 13.09
C VAL A 89 24.18 20.22 13.52
N GLN A 90 24.11 19.76 14.76
CA GLN A 90 25.09 18.86 15.32
C GLN A 90 24.96 17.56 14.54
N MET A 91 25.94 17.31 13.66
CA MET A 91 25.98 16.10 12.86
C MET A 91 25.93 14.91 13.81
N PRO A 92 25.01 13.96 13.61
CA PRO A 92 24.89 12.80 14.48
C PRO A 92 26.21 12.05 14.48
N ASP A 93 26.62 11.55 15.63
CA ASP A 93 27.83 10.75 15.76
C ASP A 93 27.64 9.43 14.98
N LEU A 94 28.18 9.41 13.77
CA LEU A 94 28.12 8.28 12.84
C LEU A 94 29.00 7.12 13.28
N GLU A 95 29.92 7.30 14.24
CA GLU A 95 30.76 6.22 14.76
C GLU A 95 29.92 5.12 15.42
N ASN A 96 28.76 5.48 15.96
CA ASN A 96 27.85 4.55 16.61
C ASN A 96 26.97 3.75 15.63
N ILE A 97 26.94 4.12 14.33
CA ILE A 97 26.16 3.39 13.32
C ILE A 97 27.03 2.32 12.67
N LYS A 98 26.92 1.09 13.21
CA LYS A 98 27.66 -0.08 12.69
C LYS A 98 27.23 -0.50 11.29
N LEU A 99 25.95 -0.34 10.95
CA LEU A 99 25.37 -0.72 9.67
C LEU A 99 24.90 0.50 8.90
N LYS A 100 25.55 0.79 7.78
CA LYS A 100 25.35 2.02 7.02
C LYS A 100 24.42 1.88 5.82
N LYS A 101 23.93 0.67 5.52
CA LYS A 101 23.20 0.37 4.28
C LYS A 101 21.69 0.23 4.52
N PHE A 102 20.93 1.15 3.94
CA PHE A 102 19.47 1.20 3.97
C PHE A 102 18.88 0.80 2.62
N ILE A 103 17.89 -0.09 2.63
CA ILE A 103 17.10 -0.46 1.45
C ILE A 103 15.66 0.00 1.68
N PHE A 104 15.14 0.83 0.78
CA PHE A 104 13.81 1.42 0.84
C PHE A 104 12.85 0.74 -0.11
N ILE A 105 11.70 0.35 0.43
CA ILE A 105 10.63 -0.37 -0.26
C ILE A 105 9.35 0.44 -0.15
N HIS A 106 8.86 0.90 -1.30
CA HIS A 106 7.68 1.75 -1.39
C HIS A 106 6.38 0.98 -1.16
N GLY A 107 5.31 1.72 -0.83
CA GLY A 107 3.95 1.20 -0.73
C GLY A 107 3.18 1.19 -2.06
N GLU A 108 1.86 1.09 -1.95
CA GLU A 108 0.91 0.92 -3.03
C GLU A 108 0.94 2.07 -4.03
N GLY A 109 1.15 1.75 -5.30
CA GLY A 109 1.04 2.69 -6.41
C GLY A 109 2.20 3.69 -6.49
N LEU A 110 3.12 3.65 -5.54
CA LEU A 110 4.35 4.43 -5.51
C LEU A 110 5.48 3.71 -6.28
N GLY A 111 6.69 4.27 -6.19
CA GLY A 111 7.93 3.70 -6.72
C GLY A 111 9.10 4.24 -5.91
N ALA A 112 10.33 3.80 -6.22
CA ALA A 112 11.58 4.24 -5.61
C ALA A 112 11.71 5.77 -5.57
N TRP A 113 11.15 6.47 -6.57
CA TRP A 113 11.11 7.93 -6.67
C TRP A 113 10.53 8.62 -5.42
N CYS A 114 9.67 7.96 -4.64
CA CYS A 114 9.06 8.57 -3.47
C CYS A 114 10.07 8.86 -2.36
N TRP A 115 11.20 8.13 -2.34
CA TRP A 115 12.22 8.23 -1.30
C TRP A 115 13.27 9.33 -1.55
N TYR A 116 13.15 10.12 -2.63
CA TYR A 116 14.21 11.03 -3.08
C TYR A 116 14.72 11.99 -1.99
N LYS A 117 13.83 12.52 -1.13
CA LYS A 117 14.23 13.40 -0.02
C LYS A 117 14.95 12.65 1.10
N THR A 118 14.46 11.46 1.43
CA THR A 118 15.05 10.60 2.47
C THR A 118 16.45 10.13 2.07
N ILE A 119 16.61 9.73 0.80
CA ILE A 119 17.90 9.38 0.20
C ILE A 119 18.88 10.55 0.35
N ALA A 120 18.50 11.75 -0.13
CA ALA A 120 19.37 12.92 -0.06
C ALA A 120 19.83 13.22 1.37
N LEU A 121 18.93 13.17 2.35
CA LEU A 121 19.26 13.44 3.75
C LEU A 121 20.19 12.38 4.37
N LEU A 122 20.01 11.10 4.04
CA LEU A 122 20.84 10.02 4.59
C LEU A 122 22.23 9.96 3.93
N GLU A 123 22.31 10.23 2.62
CA GLU A 123 23.58 10.27 1.91
C GLU A 123 24.43 11.48 2.31
N GLU A 124 23.81 12.62 2.66
CA GLU A 124 24.50 13.81 3.19
C GLU A 124 25.26 13.51 4.49
N VAL A 125 24.76 12.56 5.29
CA VAL A 125 25.42 12.07 6.50
C VAL A 125 26.23 10.79 6.26
N GLY A 126 26.57 10.47 5.01
CA GLY A 126 27.49 9.38 4.65
C GLY A 126 26.92 7.96 4.83
N LEU A 127 25.60 7.81 4.87
CA LEU A 127 24.95 6.50 4.81
C LEU A 127 24.70 6.08 3.36
N HIS A 128 24.71 4.77 3.12
CA HIS A 128 24.44 4.20 1.80
C HIS A 128 22.96 3.87 1.68
N THR A 129 22.30 4.39 0.66
CA THR A 129 20.88 4.15 0.44
C THR A 129 20.63 3.52 -0.91
N ILE A 130 19.63 2.63 -0.97
CA ILE A 130 19.12 2.05 -2.20
C ILE A 130 17.60 2.07 -2.08
N ALA A 131 16.92 2.62 -3.08
CA ALA A 131 15.47 2.48 -3.21
C ALA A 131 15.17 1.60 -4.41
N LEU A 132 14.31 0.59 -4.22
CA LEU A 132 13.98 -0.37 -5.25
C LEU A 132 12.57 -0.09 -5.78
N ASP A 133 12.41 -0.14 -7.11
CA ASP A 133 11.10 -0.31 -7.71
C ASP A 133 10.71 -1.79 -7.63
N LEU A 134 9.56 -2.06 -7.02
CA LEU A 134 8.96 -3.40 -7.02
C LEU A 134 8.41 -3.75 -8.40
N MET A 135 8.18 -5.04 -8.67
CA MET A 135 7.75 -5.49 -10.00
C MET A 135 6.43 -4.80 -10.40
N GLY A 136 6.39 -4.21 -11.59
CA GLY A 136 5.26 -3.44 -12.10
C GLY A 136 5.06 -2.05 -11.50
N SER A 137 6.02 -1.54 -10.71
CA SER A 137 5.97 -0.24 -10.03
C SER A 137 7.04 0.73 -10.53
N GLY A 138 6.90 2.03 -10.20
CA GLY A 138 7.85 3.08 -10.63
C GLY A 138 8.20 3.00 -12.11
N ILE A 139 9.48 2.78 -12.44
CA ILE A 139 9.95 2.65 -13.83
C ILE A 139 10.06 1.20 -14.34
N ASP A 140 9.66 0.20 -13.55
CA ASP A 140 9.66 -1.20 -13.98
C ASP A 140 8.63 -1.43 -15.11
N LEU A 141 9.07 -1.99 -16.24
CA LEU A 141 8.25 -2.09 -17.44
C LEU A 141 7.22 -3.22 -17.40
N THR A 142 7.19 -4.05 -16.34
CA THR A 142 6.19 -5.11 -16.20
C THR A 142 4.80 -4.49 -16.07
N ASP A 143 3.81 -5.09 -16.74
CA ASP A 143 2.41 -4.74 -16.48
C ASP A 143 2.03 -5.19 -15.07
N SER A 144 1.63 -4.25 -14.21
CA SER A 144 1.21 -4.51 -12.84
C SER A 144 0.05 -5.52 -12.77
N ASN A 145 -0.80 -5.59 -13.80
CA ASN A 145 -1.90 -6.56 -13.85
C ASN A 145 -1.44 -8.02 -13.99
N SER A 146 -0.20 -8.24 -14.42
CA SER A 146 0.40 -9.57 -14.51
C SER A 146 1.05 -10.04 -13.21
N VAL A 147 1.20 -9.15 -12.23
CA VAL A 147 1.83 -9.47 -10.94
C VAL A 147 0.79 -10.08 -10.00
N THR A 148 0.86 -11.40 -9.82
CA THR A 148 -0.18 -12.15 -9.11
C THR A 148 0.19 -12.56 -7.68
N THR A 149 1.48 -12.61 -7.34
CA THR A 149 1.95 -13.08 -6.03
C THR A 149 2.86 -12.07 -5.34
N LEU A 150 2.91 -12.13 -4.01
CA LEU A 150 3.83 -11.32 -3.23
C LEU A 150 5.29 -11.64 -3.54
N ALA A 151 5.60 -12.89 -3.87
CA ALA A 151 6.93 -13.30 -4.31
C ALA A 151 7.34 -12.60 -5.61
N ASP A 152 6.44 -12.56 -6.61
CA ASP A 152 6.69 -11.83 -7.86
C ASP A 152 6.88 -10.33 -7.61
N TYR A 153 5.98 -9.73 -6.82
CA TYR A 153 6.05 -8.31 -6.49
C TYR A 153 7.36 -7.94 -5.77
N SER A 154 7.80 -8.78 -4.83
CA SER A 154 9.01 -8.59 -4.03
C SER A 154 10.29 -9.02 -4.72
N LYS A 155 10.21 -9.56 -5.95
CA LYS A 155 11.35 -10.12 -6.68
C LYS A 155 12.55 -9.17 -6.81
N PRO A 156 12.38 -7.85 -7.06
CA PRO A 156 13.52 -6.93 -7.06
C PRO A 156 14.27 -6.88 -5.72
N LEU A 157 13.55 -6.96 -4.59
CA LEU A 157 14.14 -7.01 -3.26
C LEU A 157 14.83 -8.35 -3.00
N THR A 158 14.20 -9.47 -3.32
CA THR A 158 14.82 -10.79 -3.08
C THR A 158 16.06 -10.98 -3.94
N ASN A 159 16.01 -10.58 -5.22
CA ASN A 159 17.17 -10.60 -6.10
C ASN A 159 18.31 -9.75 -5.53
N TYR A 160 18.01 -8.58 -4.96
CA TYR A 160 19.02 -7.75 -4.32
C TYR A 160 19.67 -8.48 -3.12
N LEU A 161 18.87 -9.12 -2.28
CA LEU A 161 19.34 -9.85 -1.09
C LEU A 161 20.11 -11.13 -1.44
N ASP A 162 19.72 -11.84 -2.50
CA ASP A 162 20.44 -13.01 -3.02
C ASP A 162 21.86 -12.66 -3.45
N ASN A 163 22.06 -11.47 -4.01
CA ASN A 163 23.36 -10.99 -4.49
C ASN A 163 24.16 -10.24 -3.42
N LEU A 164 23.63 -10.09 -2.20
CA LEU A 164 24.35 -9.46 -1.09
C LEU A 164 25.41 -10.44 -0.55
N PRO A 165 26.65 -9.99 -0.25
CA PRO A 165 27.67 -10.84 0.38
C PRO A 165 27.19 -11.52 1.67
N GLU A 166 27.77 -12.67 2.03
CA GLU A 166 27.31 -13.47 3.19
C GLU A 166 27.56 -12.83 4.55
N ASP A 167 28.59 -12.01 4.64
CA ASP A 167 28.96 -11.25 5.82
C ASP A 167 28.25 -9.89 5.92
N GLU A 168 27.54 -9.48 4.87
CA GLU A 168 26.82 -8.21 4.84
C GLU A 168 25.37 -8.32 5.29
N LYS A 169 24.92 -7.28 6.00
CA LYS A 169 23.52 -7.10 6.39
C LYS A 169 23.02 -5.71 6.02
N VAL A 170 21.69 -5.60 5.90
CA VAL A 170 21.02 -4.33 5.58
C VAL A 170 19.96 -3.95 6.61
N ILE A 171 19.61 -2.67 6.62
CA ILE A 171 18.40 -2.16 7.25
C ILE A 171 17.34 -2.01 6.17
N LEU A 172 16.22 -2.73 6.30
CA LEU A 172 15.07 -2.59 5.40
C LEU A 172 14.10 -1.56 5.95
N VAL A 173 13.54 -0.72 5.07
CA VAL A 173 12.46 0.22 5.39
C VAL A 173 11.32 0.00 4.42
N GLY A 174 10.19 -0.49 4.91
CA GLY A 174 8.98 -0.76 4.12
C GLY A 174 7.88 0.22 4.49
N HIS A 175 7.32 0.91 3.50
CA HIS A 175 6.19 1.84 3.66
C HIS A 175 4.89 1.23 3.15
N GLY A 176 3.76 1.47 3.82
CA GLY A 176 2.45 0.98 3.37
C GLY A 176 2.48 -0.53 3.10
N PHE A 177 2.05 -0.95 1.91
CA PHE A 177 2.16 -2.35 1.48
C PHE A 177 3.60 -2.89 1.36
N GLY A 178 4.61 -2.03 1.25
CA GLY A 178 6.01 -2.41 1.35
C GLY A 178 6.35 -3.10 2.68
N GLY A 179 5.53 -2.93 3.71
CA GLY A 179 5.55 -3.73 4.94
C GLY A 179 5.45 -5.24 4.68
N ALA A 180 4.54 -5.66 3.81
CA ALA A 180 4.39 -7.08 3.45
C ALA A 180 5.64 -7.62 2.74
N CYS A 181 6.25 -6.82 1.85
CA CYS A 181 7.49 -7.19 1.15
C CYS A 181 8.67 -7.37 2.11
N ILE A 182 8.83 -6.49 3.11
CA ILE A 182 9.91 -6.64 4.09
C ILE A 182 9.63 -7.80 5.09
N SER A 183 8.37 -8.09 5.40
CA SER A 183 7.99 -9.31 6.15
C SER A 183 8.32 -10.58 5.37
N TYR A 184 8.04 -10.60 4.07
CA TYR A 184 8.43 -11.68 3.17
C TYR A 184 9.96 -11.85 3.14
N ALA A 185 10.70 -10.74 3.01
CA ALA A 185 12.16 -10.78 3.04
C ALA A 185 12.71 -11.27 4.39
N LEU A 186 12.10 -10.90 5.52
CA LEU A 186 12.46 -11.42 6.85
C LEU A 186 12.27 -12.93 6.97
N GLU A 187 11.21 -13.47 6.36
CA GLU A 187 10.95 -14.91 6.37
C GLU A 187 12.01 -15.69 5.58
N HIS A 188 12.42 -15.16 4.41
CA HIS A 188 13.29 -15.89 3.50
C HIS A 188 14.79 -15.57 3.66
N TYR A 189 15.12 -14.38 4.14
CA TYR A 189 16.49 -13.86 4.27
C TYR A 189 16.81 -13.34 5.69
N PRO A 190 16.43 -14.03 6.78
CA PRO A 190 16.56 -13.49 8.14
C PRO A 190 18.03 -13.16 8.51
N LYS A 191 19.00 -13.84 7.91
CA LYS A 191 20.43 -13.61 8.17
C LYS A 191 20.99 -12.36 7.50
N LYS A 192 20.38 -11.90 6.39
CA LYS A 192 20.81 -10.72 5.61
C LYS A 192 20.22 -9.41 6.14
N ILE A 193 19.22 -9.48 7.01
CA ILE A 193 18.49 -8.32 7.50
C ILE A 193 18.86 -8.09 8.95
N SER A 194 19.45 -6.93 9.25
CA SER A 194 19.77 -6.58 10.63
C SER A 194 18.60 -5.94 11.35
N LYS A 195 17.81 -5.11 10.65
CA LYS A 195 16.65 -4.39 11.18
C LYS A 195 15.63 -4.23 10.06
N ALA A 196 14.36 -4.36 10.41
CA ALA A 196 13.24 -4.12 9.52
C ALA A 196 12.36 -3.02 10.11
N ILE A 197 12.21 -1.91 9.38
CA ILE A 197 11.48 -0.72 9.81
C ILE A 197 10.18 -0.64 9.01
N PHE A 198 9.06 -0.80 9.70
CA PHE A 198 7.71 -0.67 9.17
C PHE A 198 7.25 0.77 9.32
N LEU A 199 7.23 1.53 8.23
CA LEU A 199 6.84 2.94 8.20
C LEU A 199 5.37 3.04 7.82
N CYS A 200 4.49 3.24 8.81
CA CYS A 200 3.02 3.24 8.65
C CYS A 200 2.56 2.14 7.68
N ALA A 201 3.02 0.92 7.93
CA ALA A 201 3.04 -0.18 6.97
C ALA A 201 2.23 -1.39 7.43
N THR A 202 1.91 -2.28 6.47
CA THR A 202 1.14 -3.51 6.71
C THR A 202 1.97 -4.58 7.44
N MET A 203 2.12 -4.46 8.77
CA MET A 203 2.85 -5.40 9.63
C MET A 203 1.93 -6.51 10.16
N VAL A 204 1.38 -7.33 9.25
CA VAL A 204 0.42 -8.39 9.59
C VAL A 204 1.09 -9.65 10.13
N SER A 205 0.31 -10.47 10.84
CA SER A 205 0.73 -11.76 11.41
C SER A 205 0.56 -12.92 10.41
N HIS A 206 1.10 -14.09 10.75
CA HIS A 206 0.95 -15.32 9.98
C HIS A 206 -0.53 -15.59 9.65
N GLY A 207 -0.81 -15.95 8.39
CA GLY A 207 -2.13 -16.34 7.91
C GLY A 207 -3.06 -15.16 7.57
N GLN A 208 -2.69 -13.92 7.92
CA GLN A 208 -3.41 -12.71 7.53
C GLN A 208 -2.99 -12.23 6.14
N LYS A 209 -3.87 -11.51 5.48
CA LYS A 209 -3.58 -10.80 4.23
C LYS A 209 -3.16 -9.37 4.55
N PRO A 210 -2.24 -8.77 3.78
CA PRO A 210 -1.96 -7.34 3.86
C PRO A 210 -3.23 -6.48 3.69
N PHE A 211 -4.19 -6.92 2.87
CA PHE A 211 -5.50 -6.25 2.74
C PHE A 211 -6.29 -6.16 4.06
N ASP A 212 -6.13 -7.13 4.97
CA ASP A 212 -6.97 -7.23 6.18
C ASP A 212 -6.80 -6.02 7.10
N VAL A 213 -5.69 -5.27 6.98
CA VAL A 213 -5.47 -4.04 7.77
C VAL A 213 -6.44 -2.93 7.41
N PHE A 214 -6.96 -2.92 6.18
CA PHE A 214 -7.89 -1.91 5.68
C PHE A 214 -9.35 -2.35 5.80
N ALA A 215 -9.62 -3.48 6.47
CA ALA A 215 -10.95 -4.06 6.51
C ALA A 215 -11.98 -3.20 7.27
N GLU A 216 -11.54 -2.36 8.20
CA GLU A 216 -12.40 -1.45 8.95
C GLU A 216 -12.83 -0.25 8.08
N GLU A 217 -11.93 0.26 7.24
CA GLU A 217 -12.19 1.39 6.33
C GLU A 217 -12.85 0.97 5.01
N LEU A 218 -12.43 -0.15 4.42
CA LEU A 218 -12.84 -0.61 3.09
C LEU A 218 -13.85 -1.77 3.12
N GLY A 219 -14.16 -2.29 4.31
CA GLY A 219 -14.95 -3.51 4.49
C GLY A 219 -14.15 -4.77 4.16
N SER A 220 -14.79 -5.93 4.25
CA SER A 220 -14.14 -7.20 3.91
C SER A 220 -13.66 -7.21 2.46
N ALA A 221 -12.63 -8.00 2.14
CA ALA A 221 -12.14 -8.16 0.77
C ALA A 221 -13.27 -8.50 -0.22
N GLU A 222 -14.24 -9.33 0.19
CA GLU A 222 -15.40 -9.66 -0.62
C GLU A 222 -16.29 -8.44 -0.90
N LEU A 223 -16.54 -7.60 0.10
CA LEU A 223 -17.34 -6.37 -0.06
C LEU A 223 -16.60 -5.36 -0.94
N PHE A 224 -15.30 -5.16 -0.70
CA PHE A 224 -14.47 -4.29 -1.52
C PHE A 224 -14.48 -4.71 -2.99
N MET A 225 -14.31 -6.02 -3.28
CA MET A 225 -14.32 -6.57 -4.64
C MET A 225 -15.68 -6.40 -5.35
N LYS A 226 -16.79 -6.40 -4.62
CA LYS A 226 -18.13 -6.22 -5.21
C LYS A 226 -18.54 -4.75 -5.38
N GLY A 227 -18.04 -3.86 -4.52
CA GLY A 227 -18.51 -2.48 -4.44
C GLY A 227 -17.57 -1.43 -5.05
N SER A 228 -16.29 -1.76 -5.27
CA SER A 228 -15.30 -0.78 -5.71
C SER A 228 -15.37 -0.50 -7.22
N LYS A 229 -15.45 0.78 -7.57
CA LYS A 229 -15.36 1.27 -8.96
C LYS A 229 -13.92 1.44 -9.45
N PHE A 230 -12.95 1.26 -8.56
CA PHE A 230 -11.53 1.49 -8.81
C PHE A 230 -10.79 0.24 -9.25
N LEU A 231 -11.50 -0.88 -9.39
CA LEU A 231 -10.97 -2.17 -9.78
C LEU A 231 -10.67 -2.22 -11.27
N ILE A 232 -9.57 -2.88 -11.61
CA ILE A 232 -9.10 -3.12 -12.96
C ILE A 232 -9.28 -4.61 -13.26
N TYR A 233 -9.88 -4.91 -14.41
CA TYR A 233 -10.18 -6.26 -14.87
C TYR A 233 -9.43 -6.54 -16.17
N ALA A 234 -8.09 -6.57 -16.11
CA ALA A 234 -7.25 -6.71 -17.30
C ALA A 234 -7.47 -8.04 -18.03
N ASN A 235 -7.84 -9.09 -17.27
CA ASN A 235 -8.15 -10.42 -17.80
C ASN A 235 -9.62 -10.56 -18.25
N GLY A 236 -10.39 -9.47 -18.31
CA GLY A 236 -11.82 -9.48 -18.68
C GLY A 236 -12.75 -9.31 -17.46
N LYS A 237 -13.91 -8.67 -17.68
CA LYS A 237 -14.85 -8.26 -16.62
C LYS A 237 -15.52 -9.41 -15.86
N ASP A 238 -15.55 -10.60 -16.45
CA ASP A 238 -16.13 -11.80 -15.84
C ASP A 238 -15.11 -12.54 -14.95
N ASN A 239 -13.84 -12.12 -14.96
CA ASN A 239 -12.77 -12.66 -14.13
C ASN A 239 -12.55 -11.82 -12.87
N SER A 240 -11.74 -12.33 -11.93
CA SER A 240 -11.32 -11.56 -10.76
C SER A 240 -10.54 -10.30 -11.17
N PRO A 241 -10.69 -9.19 -10.42
CA PRO A 241 -9.91 -7.98 -10.68
C PRO A 241 -8.41 -8.24 -10.47
N THR A 242 -7.60 -7.69 -11.35
CA THR A 242 -6.13 -7.85 -11.37
C THR A 242 -5.42 -6.75 -10.59
N GLY A 243 -6.06 -5.59 -10.45
CA GLY A 243 -5.48 -4.45 -9.75
C GLY A 243 -6.53 -3.42 -9.39
N PHE A 244 -6.08 -2.31 -8.82
CA PHE A 244 -6.93 -1.15 -8.58
C PHE A 244 -6.12 0.14 -8.70
N MET A 245 -6.80 1.25 -8.98
CA MET A 245 -6.19 2.57 -8.97
C MET A 245 -7.19 3.59 -8.45
N LEU A 246 -6.83 4.27 -7.37
CA LEU A 246 -7.66 5.32 -6.82
C LEU A 246 -7.69 6.53 -7.75
N GLU A 247 -8.84 7.21 -7.81
CA GLU A 247 -8.93 8.48 -8.52
C GLU A 247 -8.07 9.56 -7.84
N LYS A 248 -7.47 10.43 -8.65
CA LYS A 248 -6.56 11.49 -8.19
C LYS A 248 -7.16 12.37 -7.08
N GLN A 249 -8.45 12.66 -7.16
CA GLN A 249 -9.15 13.47 -6.16
C GLN A 249 -9.18 12.82 -4.77
N HIS A 250 -9.34 11.50 -4.71
CA HIS A 250 -9.34 10.76 -3.45
C HIS A 250 -7.92 10.60 -2.90
N MET A 251 -6.92 10.37 -3.77
CA MET A 251 -5.53 10.20 -3.34
C MET A 251 -4.98 11.41 -2.57
N ARG A 252 -5.36 12.64 -2.95
CA ARG A 252 -4.90 13.84 -2.25
C ARG A 252 -5.31 13.86 -0.77
N GLY A 253 -6.56 13.53 -0.47
CA GLY A 253 -7.07 13.55 0.90
C GLY A 253 -6.65 12.34 1.74
N LEU A 254 -6.33 11.23 1.07
CA LEU A 254 -6.00 9.96 1.70
C LEU A 254 -4.50 9.80 1.97
N TYR A 255 -3.67 10.00 0.94
CA TYR A 255 -2.22 9.79 1.00
C TYR A 255 -1.42 11.06 1.33
N PHE A 256 -1.95 12.23 0.91
CA PHE A 256 -1.16 13.45 0.74
C PHE A 256 -1.78 14.67 1.44
N ASN A 257 -2.52 14.47 2.53
CA ASN A 257 -3.23 15.54 3.24
C ASN A 257 -2.29 16.55 3.92
N GLN A 258 -1.03 16.19 4.18
CA GLN A 258 0.00 17.06 4.76
C GLN A 258 1.18 17.32 3.81
N THR A 259 1.18 16.68 2.64
CA THR A 259 2.27 16.73 1.66
C THR A 259 2.26 18.06 0.87
N PRO A 260 3.42 18.72 0.69
CA PRO A 260 3.50 19.96 -0.10
C PRO A 260 3.01 19.78 -1.54
N ALA A 261 2.34 20.80 -2.07
CA ALA A 261 1.66 20.73 -3.39
C ALA A 261 2.57 20.28 -4.54
N LYS A 262 3.85 20.66 -4.54
CA LYS A 262 4.83 20.23 -5.55
C LYS A 262 5.07 18.71 -5.55
N ASP A 263 5.09 18.11 -4.35
CA ASP A 263 5.31 16.68 -4.17
C ASP A 263 4.03 15.91 -4.49
N VAL A 264 2.86 16.48 -4.20
CA VAL A 264 1.57 15.94 -4.67
C VAL A 264 1.53 15.92 -6.20
N ALA A 265 1.95 17.00 -6.87
CA ALA A 265 1.99 17.06 -8.33
C ALA A 265 2.92 15.98 -8.92
N LEU A 266 4.10 15.78 -8.32
CA LEU A 266 5.02 14.70 -8.67
C LEU A 266 4.36 13.32 -8.51
N ALA A 267 3.75 13.06 -7.35
CA ALA A 267 3.08 11.78 -7.10
C ALA A 267 1.94 11.51 -8.10
N MET A 268 1.11 12.51 -8.40
CA MET A 268 0.01 12.38 -9.37
C MET A 268 0.47 12.13 -10.81
N ALA A 269 1.75 12.37 -11.12
CA ALA A 269 2.35 12.09 -12.42
C ALA A 269 3.01 10.70 -12.49
N LEU A 270 3.46 10.17 -11.36
CA LEU A 270 4.27 8.96 -11.30
C LEU A 270 3.54 7.73 -10.72
N MET A 271 2.44 7.92 -10.00
CA MET A 271 1.70 6.81 -9.43
C MET A 271 1.11 5.89 -10.50
N ARG A 272 1.15 4.59 -10.22
CA ARG A 272 0.72 3.51 -11.12
C ARG A 272 -0.41 2.67 -10.50
N PRO A 273 -1.12 1.88 -11.32
CA PRO A 273 -2.06 0.88 -10.80
C PRO A 273 -1.40 -0.09 -9.83
N ILE A 274 -2.17 -0.51 -8.82
CA ILE A 274 -1.72 -1.36 -7.73
C ILE A 274 -2.11 -2.80 -8.03
N PRO A 275 -1.18 -3.77 -8.03
CA PRO A 275 -1.51 -5.18 -8.24
C PRO A 275 -2.28 -5.74 -7.03
N LEU A 276 -3.45 -6.34 -7.28
CA LEU A 276 -4.32 -6.81 -6.20
C LEU A 276 -3.90 -8.18 -5.65
N GLY A 277 -3.35 -9.05 -6.50
CA GLY A 277 -2.92 -10.40 -6.14
C GLY A 277 -2.02 -10.44 -4.89
N PRO A 278 -0.89 -9.72 -4.88
CA PRO A 278 0.03 -9.64 -3.75
C PRO A 278 -0.64 -9.17 -2.44
N ILE A 279 -1.54 -8.18 -2.53
CA ILE A 279 -2.24 -7.59 -1.38
C ILE A 279 -3.25 -8.57 -0.78
N MET A 280 -3.83 -9.42 -1.62
CA MET A 280 -4.79 -10.45 -1.26
C MET A 280 -4.13 -11.78 -0.87
N GLU A 281 -2.81 -11.91 -0.95
CA GLU A 281 -2.12 -13.15 -0.58
C GLU A 281 -2.02 -13.28 0.95
N LYS A 282 -2.14 -14.50 1.47
CA LYS A 282 -1.95 -14.74 2.91
C LYS A 282 -0.45 -14.85 3.20
N MET A 283 0.01 -14.12 4.21
CA MET A 283 1.41 -14.20 4.64
C MET A 283 1.71 -15.53 5.32
N ALA A 284 2.78 -16.20 4.91
CA ALA A 284 3.32 -17.38 5.58
C ALA A 284 4.56 -16.98 6.38
N LEU A 285 4.37 -16.59 7.64
CA LEU A 285 5.45 -16.14 8.53
C LEU A 285 5.69 -17.16 9.65
N SER A 286 6.94 -17.40 10.02
CA SER A 286 7.33 -18.36 11.06
C SER A 286 7.96 -17.67 12.27
N PRO A 287 7.82 -18.24 13.48
CA PRO A 287 8.59 -17.80 14.64
C PRO A 287 10.11 -17.86 14.42
N GLU A 288 10.59 -18.86 13.68
CA GLU A 288 12.02 -19.16 13.51
C GLU A 288 12.74 -18.21 12.55
N ASN A 289 12.02 -17.59 11.60
CA ASN A 289 12.59 -16.65 10.64
C ASN A 289 12.06 -15.22 10.87
N TYR A 290 10.80 -14.96 10.52
CA TYR A 290 10.20 -13.64 10.73
C TYR A 290 10.19 -13.22 12.20
N GLY A 291 9.87 -14.17 13.09
CA GLY A 291 9.72 -13.93 14.54
C GLY A 291 10.99 -13.42 15.21
N ILE A 292 12.16 -13.94 14.80
CA ILE A 292 13.47 -13.52 15.33
C ILE A 292 13.99 -12.21 14.75
N GLY A 293 13.36 -11.69 13.68
CA GLY A 293 13.75 -10.43 13.06
C GLY A 293 13.58 -9.24 14.00
N ARG A 294 14.55 -8.32 14.01
CA ARG A 294 14.45 -7.06 14.76
C ARG A 294 13.56 -6.08 14.02
N ARG A 295 12.34 -5.93 14.50
CA ARG A 295 11.30 -5.10 13.85
C ARG A 295 11.12 -3.80 14.62
N TYR A 296 10.99 -2.70 13.89
CA TYR A 296 10.64 -1.39 14.43
C TYR A 296 9.44 -0.85 13.66
N PHE A 297 8.57 -0.12 14.33
CA PHE A 297 7.41 0.50 13.69
C PHE A 297 7.48 2.02 13.85
N ILE A 298 7.23 2.76 12.76
CA ILE A 298 7.13 4.21 12.79
C ILE A 298 5.69 4.58 12.44
N GLN A 299 4.97 5.14 13.40
CA GLN A 299 3.59 5.57 13.25
C GLN A 299 3.48 6.99 12.70
N THR A 300 2.50 7.23 11.86
CA THR A 300 2.13 8.55 11.32
C THR A 300 0.78 8.98 11.91
N LEU A 301 0.72 10.13 12.57
CA LEU A 301 -0.44 10.48 13.40
C LEU A 301 -1.56 11.25 12.69
N ASP A 302 -1.33 11.74 11.47
CA ASP A 302 -2.33 12.40 10.63
C ASP A 302 -2.58 11.59 9.34
N ASP A 303 -2.40 10.28 9.44
CA ASP A 303 -2.58 9.32 8.36
C ASP A 303 -4.06 9.00 8.16
N HIS A 304 -4.56 9.29 6.97
CA HIS A 304 -5.94 9.00 6.59
C HIS A 304 -6.09 7.68 5.81
N ALA A 305 -4.99 7.09 5.33
CA ALA A 305 -4.99 5.84 4.58
C ALA A 305 -4.91 4.62 5.51
N LEU A 306 -4.03 4.70 6.51
CA LEU A 306 -3.89 3.71 7.58
C LEU A 306 -3.99 4.45 8.90
N SER A 307 -5.20 4.52 9.46
CA SER A 307 -5.46 5.36 10.63
C SER A 307 -4.55 5.03 11.83
N PRO A 308 -4.22 6.00 12.71
CA PRO A 308 -3.38 5.75 13.87
C PRO A 308 -3.88 4.60 14.76
N ASP A 309 -5.20 4.45 14.89
CA ASP A 309 -5.83 3.37 15.67
C ASP A 309 -5.55 1.99 15.04
N VAL A 310 -5.63 1.89 13.71
CA VAL A 310 -5.25 0.67 12.98
C VAL A 310 -3.75 0.40 13.14
N GLN A 311 -2.90 1.42 13.03
CA GLN A 311 -1.46 1.25 13.26
C GLN A 311 -1.15 0.77 14.69
N GLU A 312 -1.85 1.27 15.69
CA GLU A 312 -1.73 0.82 17.09
C GLU A 312 -2.24 -0.61 17.28
N LYS A 313 -3.31 -1.00 16.59
CA LYS A 313 -3.80 -2.39 16.57
C LYS A 313 -2.76 -3.34 15.98
N LEU A 314 -2.13 -3.00 14.85
CA LEU A 314 -1.07 -3.80 14.23
C LEU A 314 0.11 -4.01 15.18
N VAL A 315 0.57 -2.94 15.82
CA VAL A 315 1.64 -2.99 16.82
C VAL A 315 1.27 -3.88 18.01
N ARG A 316 0.01 -3.85 18.47
CA ARG A 316 -0.45 -4.67 19.60
C ARG A 316 -0.56 -6.15 19.23
N GLU A 317 -1.03 -6.46 18.03
CA GLU A 317 -1.23 -7.85 17.56
C GLU A 317 0.06 -8.52 17.10
N ASN A 318 1.05 -7.74 16.65
CA ASN A 318 2.35 -8.20 16.19
C ASN A 318 3.48 -7.32 16.75
N PRO A 319 3.82 -7.44 18.05
CA PRO A 319 4.73 -6.50 18.72
C PRO A 319 6.11 -6.39 18.07
N PRO A 320 6.55 -5.16 17.71
CA PRO A 320 7.92 -4.86 17.30
C PRO A 320 8.81 -4.61 18.53
N GLU A 321 10.13 -4.56 18.33
CA GLU A 321 11.12 -4.22 19.35
C GLU A 321 11.00 -2.75 19.80
N GLY A 322 10.63 -1.84 18.88
CA GLY A 322 10.44 -0.42 19.19
C GLY A 322 9.40 0.26 18.32
N VAL A 323 8.76 1.29 18.87
CA VAL A 323 7.71 2.08 18.21
C VAL A 323 8.05 3.56 18.29
N PHE A 324 8.05 4.22 17.15
CA PHE A 324 8.31 5.66 16.99
C PHE A 324 7.08 6.34 16.41
N LYS A 325 6.94 7.65 16.58
CA LYS A 325 5.77 8.39 16.11
C LYS A 325 6.18 9.69 15.42
N ILE A 326 5.56 10.00 14.28
CA ILE A 326 5.71 11.25 13.53
C ILE A 326 4.40 12.02 13.60
N LYS A 327 4.39 13.12 14.36
CA LYS A 327 3.27 14.07 14.45
C LYS A 327 3.21 14.94 13.19
N GLY A 328 2.01 15.27 12.71
CA GLY A 328 1.83 16.13 11.54
C GLY A 328 2.11 15.42 10.21
N SER A 329 2.36 14.11 10.21
CA SER A 329 2.63 13.36 8.98
C SER A 329 1.37 12.71 8.47
N ASP A 330 1.13 12.87 7.18
CA ASP A 330 0.22 12.02 6.43
C ASP A 330 0.81 10.61 6.22
N HIS A 331 0.16 9.83 5.37
CA HIS A 331 0.61 8.50 4.99
C HIS A 331 1.98 8.48 4.29
N CYS A 332 2.47 9.63 3.79
CA CYS A 332 3.72 9.72 3.03
C CYS A 332 4.78 10.57 3.78
N PRO A 333 5.30 10.10 4.94
CA PRO A 333 6.24 10.84 5.79
C PRO A 333 7.54 11.25 5.07
N PHE A 334 7.97 10.48 4.08
CA PHE A 334 9.12 10.81 3.22
C PHE A 334 8.88 12.04 2.32
N LEU A 335 7.62 12.46 2.12
CA LEU A 335 7.27 13.70 1.43
C LEU A 335 6.85 14.81 2.39
N SER A 336 5.99 14.50 3.38
CA SER A 336 5.37 15.47 4.29
C SER A 336 6.25 15.86 5.47
N LYS A 337 7.02 14.91 6.04
CA LYS A 337 7.89 15.12 7.21
C LYS A 337 9.29 14.48 7.05
N PRO A 338 10.03 14.76 5.94
CA PRO A 338 11.27 14.05 5.62
C PRO A 338 12.37 14.24 6.68
N GLN A 339 12.48 15.42 7.31
CA GLN A 339 13.49 15.68 8.35
C GLN A 339 13.21 14.88 9.63
N THR A 340 11.94 14.79 10.03
CA THR A 340 11.55 14.01 11.21
C THR A 340 11.74 12.52 10.96
N LEU A 341 11.37 12.04 9.77
CA LEU A 341 11.64 10.67 9.36
C LEU A 341 13.14 10.35 9.38
N HIS A 342 13.96 11.22 8.78
CA HIS A 342 15.42 11.07 8.78
C HIS A 342 15.98 10.93 10.19
N LYS A 343 15.58 11.80 11.13
CA LYS A 343 16.02 11.72 12.54
C LYS A 343 15.69 10.36 13.17
N ILE A 344 14.48 9.86 12.98
CA ILE A 344 14.03 8.57 13.53
C ILE A 344 14.81 7.41 12.90
N LEU A 345 15.07 7.46 11.59
CA LEU A 345 15.85 6.42 10.91
C LEU A 345 17.27 6.34 11.47
N LEU A 346 17.90 7.49 11.75
CA LEU A 346 19.22 7.53 12.40
C LEU A 346 19.17 6.99 13.83
N GLU A 347 18.15 7.35 14.60
CA GLU A 347 17.95 6.85 15.96
C GLU A 347 17.83 5.32 15.97
N ILE A 348 17.00 4.75 15.09
CA ILE A 348 16.87 3.29 14.94
C ILE A 348 18.19 2.66 14.48
N ALA A 349 18.93 3.32 13.58
CA ALA A 349 20.23 2.83 13.10
C ALA A 349 21.25 2.65 14.23
N GLN A 350 21.23 3.54 15.22
CA GLN A 350 22.13 3.57 16.36
C GLN A 350 21.79 2.55 17.46
N ILE A 351 20.58 1.99 17.46
CA ILE A 351 20.21 0.93 18.43
C ILE A 351 21.16 -0.27 18.23
N PRO A 352 21.89 -0.72 19.28
CA PRO A 352 22.94 -1.73 19.14
C PRO A 352 22.44 -3.09 18.68
#